data_AF-A0AAU9I9T2-F1
#
_entry.id   AF-A0AAU9I9T2-F1
#
_cell.length_a   1.000
_cell.length_b   1.000
_cell.length_c   1.000
_cell.angle_alpha   90.00
_cell.angle_beta   90.00
_cell.angle_gamma   90.00
#
_symmetry.space_group_name_H-M   'P 1'
#
loop_
_entity.id
_entity.type
_entity.pdbx_description
1 polymer ?
#
loop_
_entity_poly.entity_id
_entity_poly.type
_entity_poly.pdbx_seq_one_letter_code
_entity_poly.pdbx_strand_id
1 'polypeptide(L)'
;MGNALIILDVTWGLFFVAATVIYLILAIYIYKKRNIGELFARSPGILIFSIASNYIDTVSSITLGIYEFLGESDYEINSIPAYIIYNISHQALFASNILRIYRLNLLEKIRTGAIVTHTKYLNRKARLTSWWNIKMSTLYIIPVSSIFIVLKVLELSYSMQNTLTHSLKSEIELAYYIFWFFTAITEQVLCFIFIYKIRNVQTSFYIKLELCLFSLIWSIGIISPLCDTYPFHLYTVPIRNLIMILVTISSLLHQTIINRVVPLPELMDSRLIIENESVHRHFRRYINRIKCEKWVIYLDILVKISIFKLKPTIQEAKIISRMLITNQMLFSENLSKDIMDGLSDTTEVEESIFDEIQIFIIDQFDTYIYPKFKNSSCYSSLAREADELLEIL
;
A
#
# COMPACT_ATOMS: atom_id res chain seq x y z
N MET A 1 -37.10 -19.83 27.25
CA MET A 1 -35.67 -19.82 26.90
C MET A 1 -35.36 -20.53 25.58
N GLY A 2 -35.86 -21.74 25.31
CA GLY A 2 -35.56 -22.49 24.07
C GLY A 2 -35.80 -21.75 22.74
N ASN A 3 -36.95 -21.12 22.54
CA ASN A 3 -37.23 -20.40 21.28
C ASN A 3 -36.37 -19.14 21.07
N ALA A 4 -35.94 -18.48 22.15
CA ALA A 4 -35.06 -17.32 22.05
C ALA A 4 -33.63 -17.73 21.69
N LEU A 5 -33.15 -18.87 22.21
CA LEU A 5 -31.87 -19.47 21.82
C LEU A 5 -31.86 -19.87 20.34
N ILE A 6 -32.91 -20.54 19.87
CA ILE A 6 -33.01 -20.98 18.46
C ILE A 6 -33.01 -19.77 17.51
N ILE A 7 -33.73 -18.70 17.87
CA ILE A 7 -33.73 -17.46 17.07
C ILE A 7 -32.34 -16.82 17.10
N LEU A 8 -31.66 -16.78 18.26
CA LEU A 8 -30.30 -16.27 18.37
C LEU A 8 -29.32 -17.06 17.48
N ASP A 9 -29.38 -18.38 17.53
CA ASP A 9 -28.52 -19.30 16.76
C ASP A 9 -28.72 -19.16 15.24
N VAL A 10 -29.97 -19.08 14.80
CA VAL A 10 -30.30 -18.89 13.37
C VAL A 10 -29.86 -17.51 12.88
N THR A 11 -30.06 -16.46 13.70
CA THR A 11 -29.69 -15.08 13.32
C THR A 11 -28.18 -14.93 13.23
N TRP A 12 -27.43 -15.50 14.19
CA TRP A 12 -25.98 -15.51 14.16
C TRP A 12 -25.41 -16.40 13.05
N GLY A 13 -25.99 -17.57 12.82
CA GLY A 13 -25.61 -18.45 11.71
C GLY A 13 -25.77 -17.75 10.35
N LEU A 14 -26.85 -17.01 10.14
CA LEU A 14 -27.06 -16.20 8.93
C LEU A 14 -26.07 -15.02 8.84
N PHE A 15 -25.80 -14.33 9.96
CA PHE A 15 -24.80 -13.28 10.02
C PHE A 15 -23.41 -13.80 9.63
N PHE A 16 -23.03 -14.98 10.14
CA PHE A 16 -21.78 -15.65 9.81
C PHE A 16 -21.64 -15.95 8.34
N VAL A 17 -22.65 -16.60 7.74
CA VAL A 17 -22.63 -16.94 6.31
C VAL A 17 -22.51 -15.67 5.47
N ALA A 18 -23.27 -14.62 5.81
CA ALA A 18 -23.19 -13.33 5.12
C ALA A 18 -21.81 -12.68 5.27
N ALA A 19 -21.24 -12.68 6.48
CA ALA A 19 -19.89 -12.18 6.73
C ALA A 19 -18.86 -12.98 5.92
N THR A 20 -18.83 -14.30 6.01
CA THR A 20 -17.89 -15.15 5.23
C THR A 20 -17.94 -14.84 3.73
N VAL A 21 -19.14 -14.67 3.17
CA VAL A 21 -19.31 -14.31 1.76
C VAL A 21 -18.73 -12.93 1.45
N ILE A 22 -18.99 -11.92 2.29
CA ILE A 22 -18.44 -10.56 2.10
C ILE A 22 -16.91 -10.57 2.16
N TYR A 23 -16.31 -11.24 3.16
CA TYR A 23 -14.86 -11.32 3.31
C TYR A 23 -14.21 -12.06 2.13
N LEU A 24 -14.84 -13.13 1.64
CA LEU A 24 -14.35 -13.89 0.48
C LEU A 24 -14.41 -13.06 -0.81
N ILE A 25 -15.54 -12.39 -1.08
CA ILE A 25 -15.69 -11.51 -2.25
C ILE A 25 -14.64 -10.40 -2.21
N LEU A 26 -14.42 -9.79 -1.04
CA LEU A 26 -13.45 -8.72 -0.86
C LEU A 26 -12.01 -9.20 -1.09
N ALA A 27 -11.65 -10.37 -0.55
CA ALA A 27 -10.34 -10.97 -0.76
C ALA A 27 -10.09 -11.31 -2.24
N ILE A 28 -11.08 -11.89 -2.93
CA ILE A 28 -11.01 -12.18 -4.37
C ILE A 28 -10.87 -10.87 -5.17
N TYR A 29 -11.63 -9.84 -4.82
CA TYR A 29 -11.55 -8.53 -5.47
C TYR A 29 -10.16 -7.93 -5.36
N ILE A 30 -9.60 -7.90 -4.14
CA ILE A 30 -8.25 -7.36 -3.86
C ILE A 30 -7.19 -8.19 -4.59
N TYR A 31 -7.30 -9.51 -4.57
CA TYR A 31 -6.36 -10.39 -5.27
C TYR A 31 -6.38 -10.14 -6.78
N LYS A 32 -7.57 -10.05 -7.40
CA LYS A 32 -7.71 -9.78 -8.83
C LYS A 32 -7.26 -8.38 -9.24
N LYS A 33 -7.33 -7.41 -8.32
CA LYS A 33 -6.97 -5.99 -8.56
C LYS A 33 -5.63 -5.59 -7.94
N ARG A 34 -4.82 -6.55 -7.47
CA ARG A 34 -3.57 -6.33 -6.73
C ARG A 34 -2.52 -5.47 -7.45
N ASN A 35 -2.53 -5.46 -8.78
CA ASN A 35 -1.57 -4.76 -9.63
C ASN A 35 -2.07 -3.39 -10.12
N ILE A 36 -3.20 -2.89 -9.60
CA ILE A 36 -3.60 -1.49 -9.82
C ILE A 36 -2.82 -0.62 -8.82
N GLY A 37 -2.17 0.45 -9.29
CA GLY A 37 -1.30 1.31 -8.49
C GLY A 37 -1.89 1.77 -7.14
N GLU A 38 -3.20 1.95 -7.09
CA GLU A 38 -3.94 2.29 -5.86
C GLU A 38 -3.95 1.17 -4.82
N LEU A 39 -4.11 -0.08 -5.25
CA LEU A 39 -4.05 -1.27 -4.41
C LEU A 39 -2.61 -1.64 -4.07
N PHE A 40 -1.67 -1.39 -4.98
CA PHE A 40 -0.24 -1.55 -4.73
C PHE A 40 0.23 -0.65 -3.58
N ALA A 41 -0.21 0.61 -3.55
CA ALA A 41 0.06 1.54 -2.45
C ALA A 41 -0.51 1.05 -1.10
N ARG A 42 -1.63 0.32 -1.13
CA ARG A 42 -2.25 -0.33 0.05
C ARG A 42 -1.59 -1.63 0.47
N SER A 43 -0.63 -2.15 -0.30
CA SER A 43 0.08 -3.41 -0.04
C SER A 43 -0.89 -4.59 -0.07
N PRO A 44 -1.24 -5.12 -1.26
CA PRO A 44 -2.32 -6.09 -1.42
C PRO A 44 -2.19 -7.31 -0.51
N GLY A 45 -0.96 -7.81 -0.33
CA GLY A 45 -0.68 -8.92 0.59
C GLY A 45 -0.97 -8.60 2.06
N ILE A 46 -0.61 -7.40 2.54
CA ILE A 46 -0.90 -6.97 3.91
C ILE A 46 -2.42 -6.75 4.08
N LEU A 47 -3.08 -6.21 3.06
CA LEU A 47 -4.52 -6.00 3.07
C LEU A 47 -5.31 -7.31 3.11
N ILE A 48 -4.92 -8.31 2.30
CA ILE A 48 -5.51 -9.66 2.34
C ILE A 48 -5.25 -10.31 3.70
N PHE A 49 -4.03 -10.20 4.23
CA PHE A 49 -3.69 -10.71 5.56
C PHE A 49 -4.52 -10.06 6.67
N SER A 50 -4.74 -8.75 6.59
CA SER A 50 -5.59 -7.99 7.51
C SER A 50 -7.05 -8.47 7.46
N ILE A 51 -7.61 -8.64 6.27
CA ILE A 51 -8.99 -9.14 6.08
C ILE A 51 -9.14 -10.56 6.58
N ALA A 52 -8.18 -11.44 6.29
CA ALA A 52 -8.19 -12.82 6.77
C ALA A 52 -8.09 -12.88 8.31
N SER A 53 -7.22 -12.07 8.90
CA SER A 53 -7.08 -11.98 10.37
C SER A 53 -8.36 -11.46 11.01
N ASN A 54 -8.97 -10.43 10.43
CA ASN A 54 -10.24 -9.87 10.90
C ASN A 54 -11.39 -10.88 10.82
N TYR A 55 -11.43 -11.71 9.77
CA TYR A 55 -12.39 -12.81 9.65
C TYR A 55 -12.20 -13.84 10.78
N ILE A 56 -10.97 -14.34 10.95
CA ILE A 56 -10.64 -15.36 11.96
C ILE A 56 -10.93 -14.83 13.36
N ASP A 57 -10.61 -13.57 13.63
CA ASP A 57 -10.89 -12.88 14.91
C ASP A 57 -12.40 -12.79 15.18
N THR A 58 -13.20 -12.49 14.16
CA THR A 58 -14.66 -12.47 14.27
C THR A 58 -15.22 -13.86 14.59
N VAL A 59 -14.77 -14.90 13.88
CA VAL A 59 -15.28 -16.26 14.07
C VAL A 59 -14.89 -16.84 15.41
N SER A 60 -13.62 -16.70 15.78
CA SER A 60 -13.14 -17.17 17.08
C SER A 60 -13.77 -16.43 18.24
N SER A 61 -14.00 -15.11 18.13
CA SER A 61 -14.66 -14.33 19.18
C SER A 61 -16.12 -14.75 19.39
N ILE A 62 -16.90 -14.92 18.33
CA ILE A 62 -18.29 -15.40 18.49
C ILE A 62 -18.31 -16.82 19.06
N THR A 63 -17.39 -17.68 18.62
CA THR A 63 -17.25 -19.04 19.16
C THR A 63 -16.97 -19.01 20.67
N LEU A 64 -16.10 -18.11 21.13
CA LEU A 64 -15.85 -17.88 22.56
C LEU A 64 -17.11 -17.38 23.29
N GLY A 65 -17.82 -16.40 22.72
CA GLY A 65 -19.06 -15.88 23.30
C GLY A 65 -20.17 -16.92 23.43
N ILE A 66 -20.29 -17.85 22.46
CA ILE A 66 -21.22 -18.99 22.53
C ILE A 66 -20.81 -19.94 23.66
N TYR A 67 -19.52 -20.26 23.75
CA TYR A 67 -19.00 -21.09 24.84
C TYR A 67 -19.29 -20.44 26.22
N GLU A 68 -19.04 -19.13 26.37
CA GLU A 68 -19.33 -18.38 27.59
C GLU A 68 -20.83 -18.39 27.95
N PHE A 69 -21.70 -18.29 26.95
CA PHE A 69 -23.15 -18.30 27.13
C PHE A 69 -23.70 -19.66 27.58
N LEU A 70 -23.17 -20.74 27.00
CA LEU A 70 -23.66 -22.09 27.29
C LEU A 70 -23.26 -22.56 28.69
N GLY A 71 -22.18 -22.02 29.27
CA GLY A 71 -21.81 -22.23 30.67
C GLY A 71 -21.58 -23.70 31.05
N GLU A 72 -21.28 -24.57 30.09
CA GLU A 72 -21.11 -26.00 30.31
C GLU A 72 -19.82 -26.30 31.08
N SER A 73 -19.77 -27.38 31.86
CA SER A 73 -18.57 -27.79 32.62
C SER A 73 -17.33 -28.02 31.74
N ASP A 74 -17.52 -28.28 30.45
CA ASP A 74 -16.44 -28.45 29.47
C ASP A 74 -16.01 -27.13 28.79
N TYR A 75 -16.64 -26.01 29.15
CA TYR A 75 -16.32 -24.65 28.69
C TYR A 75 -14.83 -24.33 28.85
N GLU A 76 -14.25 -24.67 29.99
CA GLU A 76 -12.89 -24.27 30.37
C GLU A 76 -11.82 -24.93 29.47
N ILE A 77 -12.02 -26.17 29.02
CA ILE A 77 -11.06 -26.85 28.14
C ILE A 77 -11.35 -26.58 26.66
N ASN A 78 -12.63 -26.60 26.27
CA ASN A 78 -13.03 -26.48 24.86
C ASN A 78 -12.87 -25.05 24.31
N SER A 79 -12.80 -24.04 25.19
CA SER A 79 -12.56 -22.65 24.80
C SER A 79 -11.09 -22.33 24.49
N ILE A 80 -10.12 -23.14 24.98
CA ILE A 80 -8.68 -22.86 24.82
C ILE A 80 -8.25 -22.73 23.35
N PRO A 81 -8.62 -23.64 22.43
CA PRO A 81 -8.23 -23.51 21.02
C PRO A 81 -8.84 -22.25 20.38
N ALA A 82 -10.11 -21.95 20.66
CA ALA A 82 -10.77 -20.74 20.16
C ALA A 82 -10.10 -19.47 20.70
N TYR A 83 -9.66 -19.49 21.96
CA TYR A 83 -8.95 -18.40 22.61
C TYR A 83 -7.56 -18.16 22.00
N ILE A 84 -6.81 -19.23 21.73
CA ILE A 84 -5.50 -19.14 21.07
C ILE A 84 -5.66 -18.53 19.68
N ILE A 85 -6.62 -19.03 18.89
CA ILE A 85 -6.88 -18.53 17.54
C ILE A 85 -7.29 -17.06 17.59
N TYR A 86 -8.22 -16.70 18.48
CA TYR A 86 -8.65 -15.32 18.72
C TYR A 86 -7.48 -14.39 18.98
N ASN A 87 -6.63 -14.70 19.97
CA ASN A 87 -5.50 -13.84 20.31
C ASN A 87 -4.51 -13.68 19.15
N ILE A 88 -4.15 -14.77 18.49
CA ILE A 88 -3.24 -14.71 17.34
C ILE A 88 -3.84 -13.84 16.23
N SER A 89 -5.13 -14.01 15.92
CA SER A 89 -5.81 -13.24 14.87
C SER A 89 -5.99 -11.76 15.23
N HIS A 90 -6.26 -11.47 16.51
CA HIS A 90 -6.37 -10.11 17.03
C HIS A 90 -5.04 -9.36 16.86
N GLN A 91 -3.94 -9.99 17.30
CA GLN A 91 -2.60 -9.44 17.21
C GLN A 91 -2.13 -9.33 15.74
N ALA A 92 -2.54 -10.27 14.89
CA ALA A 92 -2.28 -10.23 13.45
C ALA A 92 -2.98 -9.04 12.76
N LEU A 93 -4.23 -8.77 13.14
CA LEU A 93 -4.98 -7.63 12.64
C LEU A 93 -4.30 -6.31 13.03
N PHE A 94 -3.87 -6.15 14.28
CA PHE A 94 -3.11 -4.98 14.72
C PHE A 94 -1.77 -4.84 13.97
N ALA A 95 -0.97 -5.91 13.91
CA ALA A 95 0.32 -5.91 13.22
C ALA A 95 0.18 -5.51 11.74
N SER A 96 -0.87 -6.01 11.07
CA SER A 96 -1.16 -5.68 9.68
C SER A 96 -1.39 -4.17 9.48
N ASN A 97 -2.10 -3.51 10.41
CA ASN A 97 -2.37 -2.09 10.35
C ASN A 97 -1.11 -1.24 10.55
N ILE A 98 -0.28 -1.57 11.54
CA ILE A 98 1.02 -0.89 11.72
C ILE A 98 1.91 -1.06 10.49
N LEU A 99 1.99 -2.27 9.93
CA LEU A 99 2.82 -2.52 8.76
C LEU A 99 2.34 -1.76 7.52
N ARG A 100 1.02 -1.58 7.35
CA ARG A 100 0.47 -0.70 6.30
C ARG A 100 0.94 0.74 6.48
N ILE A 101 0.87 1.28 7.70
CA ILE A 101 1.33 2.66 7.97
C ILE A 101 2.84 2.79 7.75
N TYR A 102 3.62 1.84 8.26
CA TYR A 102 5.06 1.79 8.07
C TYR A 102 5.43 1.78 6.58
N ARG A 103 4.73 0.97 5.78
CA ARG A 103 4.94 0.89 4.34
C ARG A 103 4.60 2.19 3.63
N LEU A 104 3.47 2.83 3.96
CA LEU A 104 3.12 4.13 3.38
C LEU A 104 4.19 5.19 3.66
N ASN A 105 4.70 5.24 4.89
CA ASN A 105 5.81 6.12 5.25
C ASN A 105 7.09 5.80 4.47
N LEU A 106 7.38 4.51 4.28
CA LEU A 106 8.56 4.08 3.53
C LEU A 106 8.47 4.42 2.05
N LEU A 107 7.30 4.18 1.44
CA LEU A 107 7.00 4.54 0.05
C LEU A 107 7.13 6.06 -0.16
N GLU A 108 6.65 6.87 0.78
CA GLU A 108 6.82 8.32 0.68
C GLU A 108 8.29 8.75 0.72
N LYS A 109 9.07 8.18 1.65
CA LYS A 109 10.51 8.48 1.72
C LYS A 109 11.27 8.07 0.47
N ILE A 110 10.76 7.07 -0.25
CA ILE A 110 11.29 6.67 -1.56
C ILE A 110 10.85 7.68 -2.63
N ARG A 111 9.55 8.03 -2.69
CA ARG A 111 8.98 8.95 -3.68
C ARG A 111 9.60 10.35 -3.61
N THR A 112 9.76 10.88 -2.41
CA THR A 112 10.31 12.23 -2.15
C THR A 112 11.81 12.36 -2.37
N GLY A 113 12.50 11.27 -2.76
CA GLY A 113 13.96 11.30 -2.96
C GLY A 113 14.74 11.53 -1.67
N ALA A 114 14.10 11.45 -0.49
CA ALA A 114 14.77 11.61 0.81
C ALA A 114 15.86 10.55 1.08
N ILE A 115 15.99 9.55 0.19
CA ILE A 115 17.03 8.53 0.22
C ILE A 115 18.03 8.83 -0.89
N VAL A 116 19.14 9.46 -0.52
CA VAL A 116 20.17 9.90 -1.46
C VAL A 116 21.09 8.77 -1.92
N THR A 117 21.24 7.69 -1.14
CA THR A 117 22.19 6.61 -1.46
C THR A 117 21.52 5.32 -1.94
N HIS A 118 22.06 4.75 -3.03
CA HIS A 118 21.60 3.52 -3.68
C HIS A 118 21.53 2.32 -2.70
N THR A 119 22.51 2.17 -1.81
CA THR A 119 22.52 1.11 -0.78
C THR A 119 21.39 1.26 0.25
N LYS A 120 21.06 2.49 0.66
CA LYS A 120 19.92 2.75 1.54
C LYS A 120 18.60 2.53 0.82
N TYR A 121 18.55 2.81 -0.49
CA TYR A 121 17.39 2.54 -1.33
C TYR A 121 17.11 1.04 -1.45
N LEU A 122 18.10 0.23 -1.82
CA LEU A 122 17.95 -1.23 -1.92
C LEU A 122 17.54 -1.87 -0.59
N ASN A 123 18.16 -1.48 0.53
CA ASN A 123 17.79 -1.95 1.85
C ASN A 123 16.36 -1.58 2.26
N ARG A 124 15.86 -0.42 1.81
CA ARG A 124 14.47 -0.01 2.05
C ARG A 124 13.50 -0.70 1.10
N LYS A 125 13.87 -0.91 -0.16
CA LYS A 125 13.10 -1.70 -1.12
C LYS A 125 12.89 -3.13 -0.63
N ALA A 126 13.92 -3.76 -0.07
CA ALA A 126 13.83 -5.09 0.54
C ALA A 126 12.78 -5.18 1.67
N ARG A 127 12.55 -4.08 2.41
CA ARG A 127 11.51 -4.00 3.47
C ARG A 127 10.09 -3.84 2.94
N LEU A 128 9.92 -3.65 1.63
CA LEU A 128 8.61 -3.67 0.97
C LEU A 128 8.18 -5.09 0.55
N THR A 129 9.03 -6.10 0.76
CA THR A 129 8.68 -7.48 0.38
C THR A 129 7.65 -8.10 1.33
N SER A 130 6.80 -8.98 0.81
CA SER A 130 5.83 -9.73 1.63
C SER A 130 6.50 -10.55 2.73
N TRP A 131 7.67 -11.11 2.44
CA TRP A 131 8.47 -11.86 3.41
C TRP A 131 8.89 -11.01 4.62
N TRP A 132 9.31 -9.76 4.39
CA TRP A 132 9.65 -8.86 5.48
C TRP A 132 8.43 -8.55 6.36
N ASN A 133 7.26 -8.34 5.75
CA ASN A 133 6.03 -8.11 6.49
C ASN A 133 5.66 -9.31 7.37
N ILE A 134 5.71 -10.53 6.82
CA ILE A 134 5.48 -11.76 7.58
C ILE A 134 6.44 -11.85 8.76
N LYS A 135 7.74 -11.66 8.52
CA LYS A 135 8.77 -11.70 9.56
C LYS A 135 8.48 -10.70 10.70
N MET A 136 8.13 -9.46 10.36
CA MET A 136 7.84 -8.43 11.35
C MET A 136 6.53 -8.68 12.11
N SER A 137 5.48 -9.16 11.41
CA SER A 137 4.25 -9.60 12.05
C SER A 137 4.52 -10.71 13.07
N THR A 138 5.28 -11.74 12.68
CA THR A 138 5.59 -12.87 13.57
C THR A 138 6.38 -12.46 14.80
N LEU A 139 7.33 -11.52 14.66
CA LEU A 139 8.11 -10.97 15.78
C LEU A 139 7.25 -10.24 16.83
N TYR A 140 6.07 -9.75 16.44
CA TYR A 140 5.12 -9.13 17.35
C TYR A 140 4.08 -10.13 17.89
N ILE A 141 3.46 -10.89 16.98
CA ILE A 141 2.35 -11.79 17.31
C ILE A 141 2.78 -12.87 18.31
N ILE A 142 3.93 -13.51 18.10
CA ILE A 142 4.34 -14.66 18.93
C ILE A 142 4.60 -14.23 20.38
N PRO A 143 5.44 -13.22 20.68
CA PRO A 143 5.70 -12.85 22.08
C PRO A 143 4.44 -12.37 22.81
N VAL A 144 3.63 -11.52 22.16
CA VAL A 144 2.43 -10.95 22.79
C VAL A 144 1.37 -12.02 23.02
N SER A 145 1.09 -12.85 22.00
CA SER A 145 0.08 -13.91 22.13
C SER A 145 0.50 -14.98 23.13
N SER A 146 1.79 -15.34 23.18
CA SER A 146 2.30 -16.33 24.14
C SER A 146 2.02 -15.93 25.59
N ILE A 147 2.21 -14.65 25.94
CA ILE A 147 1.95 -14.16 27.31
C ILE A 147 0.46 -14.28 27.64
N PHE A 148 -0.44 -13.84 26.74
CA PHE A 148 -1.88 -13.97 26.94
C PHE A 148 -2.33 -15.42 27.10
N ILE A 149 -1.82 -16.32 26.24
CA ILE A 149 -2.15 -17.74 26.29
C ILE A 149 -1.68 -18.37 27.60
N VAL A 150 -0.45 -18.08 28.03
CA VAL A 150 0.09 -18.61 29.31
C VAL A 150 -0.75 -18.14 30.48
N LEU A 151 -1.07 -16.84 30.56
CA LEU A 151 -1.90 -16.31 31.65
C LEU A 151 -3.29 -16.96 31.66
N LYS A 152 -3.93 -17.15 30.50
CA LYS A 152 -5.25 -17.78 30.42
C LYS A 152 -5.21 -19.27 30.78
N VAL A 153 -4.20 -20.01 30.32
CA VAL A 153 -4.04 -21.43 30.66
C VAL A 153 -3.78 -21.60 32.15
N LEU A 154 -2.99 -20.73 32.76
CA LEU A 154 -2.77 -20.71 34.21
C LEU A 154 -4.08 -20.45 34.96
N GLU A 155 -4.82 -19.41 34.57
CA GLU A 155 -6.14 -19.08 35.15
C GLU A 155 -7.09 -20.28 35.15
N LEU A 156 -7.20 -20.97 34.01
CA LEU A 156 -8.03 -22.17 33.85
C LEU A 156 -7.54 -23.35 34.69
N SER A 157 -6.22 -23.57 34.75
CA SER A 157 -5.62 -24.65 35.54
C SER A 157 -5.92 -24.51 37.04
N TYR A 158 -5.94 -23.28 37.55
CA TYR A 158 -6.33 -23.00 38.94
C TYR A 158 -7.83 -23.10 39.18
N SER A 159 -8.67 -22.86 38.16
CA SER A 159 -10.12 -23.07 38.23
C SER A 159 -10.47 -24.55 38.49
N MET A 160 -9.77 -25.47 37.82
CA MET A 160 -10.05 -26.91 37.91
C MET A 160 -9.61 -27.57 39.21
N GLN A 161 -8.67 -26.99 39.96
CA GLN A 161 -8.09 -27.63 41.15
C GLN A 161 -8.94 -27.50 42.43
N ASN A 162 -10.06 -26.76 42.41
CA ASN A 162 -11.13 -26.71 43.43
C ASN A 162 -10.73 -26.58 44.92
N THR A 163 -9.46 -26.29 45.25
CA THR A 163 -8.97 -26.27 46.63
C THR A 163 -7.99 -25.10 46.86
N LEU A 164 -8.36 -24.23 47.81
CA LEU A 164 -7.52 -23.23 48.52
C LEU A 164 -6.74 -22.15 47.72
N THR A 165 -6.74 -22.15 46.39
CA THR A 165 -5.94 -21.20 45.57
C THR A 165 -6.73 -20.01 44.99
N HIS A 166 -7.86 -19.64 45.60
CA HIS A 166 -8.68 -18.51 45.15
C HIS A 166 -7.91 -17.17 45.06
N SER A 167 -6.97 -16.92 45.98
CA SER A 167 -6.13 -15.71 45.94
C SER A 167 -5.22 -15.68 44.71
N LEU A 168 -4.62 -16.82 44.37
CA LEU A 168 -3.69 -16.93 43.25
C LEU A 168 -4.41 -16.79 41.89
N LYS A 169 -5.63 -17.33 41.77
CA LYS A 169 -6.47 -17.14 40.59
C LYS A 169 -6.78 -15.66 40.36
N SER A 170 -7.20 -14.96 41.41
CA SER A 170 -7.48 -13.52 41.34
C SER A 170 -6.24 -12.70 40.97
N GLU A 171 -5.06 -13.07 41.45
CA GLU A 171 -3.78 -12.43 41.06
C GLU A 171 -3.44 -12.67 39.58
N ILE A 172 -3.69 -13.86 39.04
CA ILE A 172 -3.46 -14.18 37.62
C ILE A 172 -4.45 -13.44 36.73
N GLU A 173 -5.73 -13.39 37.09
CA GLU A 173 -6.74 -12.60 36.39
C GLU A 173 -6.35 -11.11 36.39
N LEU A 174 -5.91 -10.58 37.53
CA LEU A 174 -5.44 -9.20 37.62
C LEU A 174 -4.22 -8.97 36.71
N ALA A 175 -3.24 -9.88 36.71
CA ALA A 175 -2.07 -9.81 35.84
C ALA A 175 -2.47 -9.84 34.35
N TYR A 176 -3.45 -10.66 33.99
CA TYR A 176 -4.04 -10.70 32.65
C TYR A 176 -4.61 -9.35 32.24
N TYR A 177 -5.48 -8.75 33.08
CA TYR A 177 -6.09 -7.46 32.77
C TYR A 177 -5.06 -6.31 32.72
N ILE A 178 -4.05 -6.31 33.60
CA ILE A 178 -2.97 -5.31 33.57
C ILE A 178 -2.17 -5.44 32.25
N PHE A 179 -1.78 -6.66 31.89
CA PHE A 179 -1.03 -6.90 30.66
C PHE A 179 -1.85 -6.55 29.41
N TRP A 180 -3.14 -6.90 29.42
CA TRP A 180 -4.09 -6.54 28.39
C TRP A 180 -4.20 -5.02 28.20
N PHE A 181 -4.41 -4.29 29.30
CA PHE A 181 -4.54 -2.84 29.28
C PHE A 181 -3.25 -2.15 28.82
N PHE A 182 -2.09 -2.60 29.31
CA PHE A 182 -0.80 -2.06 28.91
C PHE A 182 -0.52 -2.28 27.42
N THR A 183 -0.83 -3.48 26.91
CA THR A 183 -0.72 -3.81 25.49
C THR A 183 -1.62 -2.89 24.67
N ALA A 184 -2.91 -2.80 25.03
CA ALA A 184 -3.88 -1.98 24.33
C ALA A 184 -3.49 -0.49 24.28
N ILE A 185 -3.01 0.10 25.39
CA ILE A 185 -2.52 1.48 25.40
C ILE A 185 -1.29 1.64 24.50
N THR A 186 -0.33 0.73 24.62
CA THR A 186 0.90 0.78 23.82
C THR A 186 0.57 0.72 22.33
N GLU A 187 -0.35 -0.17 21.95
CA GLU A 187 -0.88 -0.30 20.60
C GLU A 187 -1.47 1.04 20.08
N GLN A 188 -2.31 1.72 20.88
CA GLN A 188 -2.89 3.00 20.47
C GLN A 188 -1.85 4.10 20.33
N VAL A 189 -0.93 4.21 21.29
CA VAL A 189 0.15 5.20 21.24
C VAL A 189 0.98 5.02 19.98
N LEU A 190 1.30 3.77 19.61
CA LEU A 190 1.99 3.47 18.37
C LEU A 190 1.17 3.90 17.15
N CYS A 191 -0.12 3.56 17.09
CA CYS A 191 -1.01 3.99 16.01
C CYS A 191 -1.02 5.52 15.83
N PHE A 192 -1.17 6.29 16.91
CA PHE A 192 -1.14 7.75 16.86
C PHE A 192 0.20 8.30 16.37
N ILE A 193 1.33 7.77 16.87
CA ILE A 193 2.67 8.17 16.42
C ILE A 193 2.84 7.89 14.91
N PHE A 194 2.36 6.74 14.45
CA PHE A 194 2.47 6.33 13.06
C PHE A 194 1.58 7.16 12.14
N ILE A 195 0.33 7.44 12.51
CA ILE A 195 -0.57 8.34 11.79
C ILE A 195 0.02 9.76 11.72
N TYR A 196 0.53 10.28 12.83
CA TYR A 196 1.18 11.58 12.89
C TYR A 196 2.38 11.66 11.91
N LYS A 197 3.20 10.61 11.84
CA LYS A 197 4.34 10.55 10.92
C LYS A 197 3.93 10.56 9.44
N ILE A 198 2.73 10.09 9.10
CA ILE A 198 2.25 10.08 7.70
C ILE A 198 1.38 11.28 7.33
N ARG A 199 1.20 12.27 8.22
CA ARG A 199 0.32 13.43 7.98
C ARG A 199 0.67 14.20 6.70
N ASN A 200 1.96 14.34 6.40
CA ASN A 200 2.48 15.08 5.25
C ASN A 200 2.67 14.22 3.99
N VAL A 201 2.38 12.91 4.04
CA VAL A 201 2.56 12.00 2.91
C VAL A 201 1.56 12.34 1.80
N GLN A 202 1.99 12.49 0.54
CA GLN A 202 1.08 12.86 -0.57
C GLN A 202 0.10 11.75 -1.02
N THR A 203 0.07 10.60 -0.34
CA THR A 203 -0.91 9.53 -0.59
C THR A 203 -2.35 10.03 -0.44
N SER A 204 -3.29 9.38 -1.14
CA SER A 204 -4.70 9.74 -1.13
C SER A 204 -5.25 9.88 0.30
N PHE A 205 -5.93 10.99 0.56
CA PHE A 205 -6.62 11.32 1.80
C PHE A 205 -7.40 10.14 2.41
N TYR A 206 -8.07 9.33 1.57
CA TYR A 206 -8.89 8.19 1.99
C TYR A 206 -8.12 7.08 2.72
N ILE A 207 -6.87 6.81 2.35
CA ILE A 207 -6.04 5.82 3.07
C ILE A 207 -5.72 6.33 4.48
N LYS A 208 -5.43 7.63 4.62
CA LYS A 208 -5.19 8.23 5.94
C LYS A 208 -6.46 8.23 6.78
N LEU A 209 -7.60 8.56 6.18
CA LEU A 209 -8.89 8.55 6.85
C LEU A 209 -9.26 7.13 7.33
N GLU A 210 -9.06 6.11 6.50
CA GLU A 210 -9.25 4.71 6.88
C GLU A 210 -8.39 4.34 8.09
N LEU A 211 -7.11 4.72 8.10
CA LEU A 211 -6.21 4.45 9.21
C LEU A 211 -6.62 5.18 10.50
N CYS A 212 -7.08 6.43 10.40
CA CYS A 212 -7.62 7.17 11.55
C CYS A 212 -8.88 6.50 12.10
N LEU A 213 -9.82 6.11 11.23
CA LEU A 213 -11.04 5.41 11.64
C LEU A 213 -10.72 4.07 12.30
N PHE A 214 -9.74 3.33 11.77
CA PHE A 214 -9.27 2.08 12.36
C PHE A 214 -8.75 2.30 13.79
N SER A 215 -7.92 3.32 14.01
CA SER A 215 -7.40 3.64 15.34
C SER A 215 -8.52 4.05 16.32
N LEU A 216 -9.52 4.83 15.86
CA LEU A 216 -10.67 5.23 16.66
C LEU A 216 -11.53 4.02 17.07
N ILE A 217 -11.87 3.16 16.11
CA ILE A 217 -12.63 1.92 16.35
C ILE A 217 -11.90 1.03 17.36
N TRP A 218 -10.57 0.90 17.21
CA TRP A 218 -9.74 0.11 18.11
C TRP A 218 -9.70 0.70 19.52
N SER A 219 -9.64 2.04 19.65
CA SER A 219 -9.64 2.74 20.94
C SER A 219 -10.94 2.55 21.72
N ILE A 220 -12.09 2.60 21.05
CA ILE A 220 -13.40 2.38 21.68
C ILE A 220 -13.51 0.93 22.20
N GLY A 221 -12.89 -0.03 21.50
CA GLY A 221 -12.85 -1.43 21.90
C GLY A 221 -12.07 -1.71 23.19
N ILE A 222 -11.28 -0.76 23.70
CA ILE A 222 -10.44 -0.97 24.89
C ILE A 222 -11.25 -0.97 26.19
N ILE A 223 -12.35 -0.24 26.25
CA ILE A 223 -13.09 -0.11 27.53
C ILE A 223 -14.05 -1.30 27.73
N SER A 224 -14.49 -1.92 26.64
CA SER A 224 -15.56 -2.93 26.66
C SER A 224 -15.27 -4.23 27.43
N PRO A 225 -14.07 -4.85 27.37
CA PRO A 225 -13.82 -6.12 28.07
C PRO A 225 -13.66 -5.96 29.58
N LEU A 226 -13.57 -4.74 30.11
CA LEU A 226 -13.53 -4.46 31.55
C LEU A 226 -14.92 -4.52 32.21
N CYS A 227 -15.99 -4.58 31.42
CA CYS A 227 -17.36 -4.59 31.93
C CYS A 227 -17.96 -6.00 31.97
N ASP A 228 -17.85 -6.76 30.87
CA ASP A 228 -18.34 -8.13 30.75
C ASP A 228 -17.74 -8.81 29.50
N THR A 229 -17.16 -10.01 29.64
CA THR A 229 -16.44 -10.71 28.55
C THR A 229 -17.40 -11.32 27.53
N TYR A 230 -18.57 -11.80 27.99
CA TYR A 230 -19.59 -12.39 27.14
C TYR A 230 -20.12 -11.45 26.05
N PRO A 231 -20.69 -10.27 26.37
CA PRO A 231 -21.19 -9.36 25.36
C PRO A 231 -20.05 -8.75 24.53
N PHE A 232 -18.84 -8.67 25.08
CA PHE A 232 -17.65 -8.24 24.34
C PHE A 232 -17.33 -9.22 23.20
N HIS A 233 -17.25 -10.51 23.51
CA HIS A 233 -16.91 -11.54 22.54
C HIS A 233 -18.02 -11.81 21.53
N LEU A 234 -19.28 -11.81 21.98
CA LEU A 234 -20.42 -12.11 21.12
C LEU A 234 -20.87 -10.92 20.26
N TYR A 235 -20.83 -9.69 20.76
CA TYR A 235 -21.36 -8.52 20.03
C TYR A 235 -20.30 -7.48 19.68
N THR A 236 -19.50 -7.03 20.65
CA THR A 236 -18.59 -5.89 20.45
C THR A 236 -17.53 -6.19 19.39
N VAL A 237 -16.82 -7.32 19.49
CA VAL A 237 -15.75 -7.69 18.56
C VAL A 237 -16.29 -7.88 17.12
N PRO A 238 -17.38 -8.62 16.88
CA PRO A 238 -17.95 -8.75 15.53
C PRO A 238 -18.42 -7.42 14.92
N ILE A 239 -19.11 -6.57 15.69
CA ILE A 239 -19.56 -5.25 15.21
C ILE A 239 -18.35 -4.39 14.85
N ARG A 240 -17.34 -4.35 15.72
CA ARG A 240 -16.07 -3.64 15.48
C ARG A 240 -15.42 -4.08 14.17
N ASN A 241 -15.31 -5.40 13.98
CA ASN A 241 -14.68 -6.01 12.80
C ASN A 241 -15.47 -5.72 11.51
N LEU A 242 -16.80 -5.77 11.57
CA LEU A 242 -17.68 -5.40 10.46
C LEU A 242 -17.49 -3.93 10.07
N ILE A 243 -17.46 -3.01 11.03
CA ILE A 243 -17.25 -1.57 10.76
C ILE A 243 -15.89 -1.35 10.09
N MET A 244 -14.83 -2.02 10.55
CA MET A 244 -13.51 -1.93 9.91
C MET A 244 -13.55 -2.38 8.45
N ILE A 245 -14.25 -3.46 8.13
CA ILE A 245 -14.42 -3.90 6.74
C ILE A 245 -15.22 -2.90 5.92
N LEU A 246 -16.30 -2.34 6.46
CA LEU A 246 -17.10 -1.34 5.75
C LEU A 246 -16.27 -0.09 5.42
N VAL A 247 -15.39 0.33 6.34
CA VAL A 247 -14.43 1.41 6.10
C VAL A 247 -13.46 1.04 4.99
N THR A 248 -12.88 -0.16 4.99
CA THR A 248 -11.99 -0.62 3.90
C THR A 248 -12.71 -0.69 2.56
N ILE A 249 -13.92 -1.24 2.49
CA ILE A 249 -14.73 -1.31 1.27
C ILE A 249 -15.01 0.09 0.73
N SER A 250 -15.49 1.00 1.60
CA SER A 250 -15.80 2.38 1.21
C SER A 250 -14.57 3.11 0.68
N SER A 251 -13.44 2.92 1.36
CA SER A 251 -12.14 3.48 0.97
C SER A 251 -11.64 2.94 -0.37
N LEU A 252 -11.85 1.64 -0.66
CA LEU A 252 -11.50 1.02 -1.93
C LEU A 252 -12.41 1.47 -3.08
N LEU A 253 -13.73 1.49 -2.87
CA LEU A 253 -14.71 1.90 -3.88
C LEU A 253 -14.48 3.34 -4.32
N HIS A 254 -14.25 4.24 -3.37
CA HIS A 254 -14.07 5.66 -3.66
C HIS A 254 -12.80 5.93 -4.47
N GLN A 255 -11.71 5.21 -4.20
CA GLN A 255 -10.49 5.29 -5.01
C GLN A 255 -10.69 4.80 -6.43
N THR A 256 -11.34 3.64 -6.60
CA THR A 256 -11.59 3.09 -7.95
C THR A 256 -12.45 3.98 -8.84
N ILE A 257 -13.26 4.86 -8.24
CA ILE A 257 -14.08 5.85 -8.96
C ILE A 257 -13.24 7.08 -9.35
N ILE A 258 -12.32 7.53 -8.49
CA ILE A 258 -11.62 8.83 -8.66
C ILE A 258 -10.29 8.71 -9.42
N ASN A 259 -9.55 7.62 -9.26
CA ASN A 259 -8.13 7.54 -9.63
C ASN A 259 -7.86 6.34 -10.55
N ARG A 260 -8.26 6.45 -11.82
CA ARG A 260 -7.97 5.42 -12.85
C ARG A 260 -6.51 5.36 -13.31
N VAL A 261 -5.64 6.25 -12.82
CA VAL A 261 -4.29 6.43 -13.38
C VAL A 261 -3.24 6.00 -12.35
N VAL A 262 -2.39 5.05 -12.75
CA VAL A 262 -1.22 4.61 -11.98
C VAL A 262 -0.16 5.71 -12.02
N PRO A 263 0.23 6.34 -10.89
CA PRO A 263 1.39 7.20 -10.88
C PRO A 263 2.65 6.32 -10.86
N LEU A 264 3.28 6.15 -12.02
CA LEU A 264 4.72 5.90 -12.07
C LEU A 264 5.44 7.05 -11.32
N PRO A 265 6.64 6.83 -10.76
CA PRO A 265 7.32 7.83 -9.94
C PRO A 265 7.36 9.18 -10.66
N GLU A 266 6.97 10.24 -9.96
CA GLU A 266 6.92 11.63 -10.48
C GLU A 266 8.25 12.11 -11.07
N LEU A 267 9.33 11.41 -10.75
CA LEU A 267 10.69 11.61 -11.23
C LEU A 267 10.96 11.03 -12.62
N MET A 268 9.96 10.46 -13.31
CA MET A 268 10.13 10.28 -14.74
C MET A 268 10.15 11.67 -15.40
N ASP A 269 11.35 12.19 -15.63
CA ASP A 269 11.66 13.39 -16.40
C ASP A 269 11.58 13.04 -17.90
N SER A 270 11.19 13.98 -18.76
CA SER A 270 11.27 13.79 -20.22
C SER A 270 12.68 13.44 -20.69
N ARG A 271 13.73 13.77 -19.92
CA ARG A 271 15.12 13.30 -20.15
C ARG A 271 15.24 11.78 -20.27
N LEU A 272 14.47 11.01 -19.49
CA LEU A 272 14.49 9.54 -19.53
C LEU A 272 13.93 8.94 -20.82
N ILE A 273 13.22 9.73 -21.65
CA ILE A 273 12.74 9.29 -22.96
C ILE A 273 13.90 8.83 -23.83
N ILE A 274 15.09 9.39 -23.66
CA ILE A 274 16.27 9.06 -24.46
C ILE A 274 17.10 7.98 -23.77
N GLU A 275 17.21 8.04 -22.44
CA GLU A 275 18.10 7.18 -21.67
C GLU A 275 17.58 5.74 -21.54
N ASN A 276 16.28 5.50 -21.75
CA ASN A 276 15.67 4.19 -21.60
C ASN A 276 14.89 3.76 -22.85
N GLU A 277 15.31 2.64 -23.45
CA GLU A 277 14.71 2.11 -24.69
C GLU A 277 13.21 1.78 -24.54
N SER A 278 12.78 1.23 -23.40
CA SER A 278 11.36 0.88 -23.19
C SER A 278 10.51 2.13 -23.03
N VAL A 279 11.01 3.14 -22.29
CA VAL A 279 10.34 4.46 -22.16
C VAL A 279 10.25 5.12 -23.53
N HIS A 280 11.34 5.16 -24.30
CA HIS A 280 11.39 5.68 -25.66
C HIS A 280 10.33 5.05 -26.56
N ARG A 281 10.26 3.71 -26.58
CA ARG A 281 9.35 2.93 -27.42
C ARG A 281 7.89 3.27 -27.13
N HIS A 282 7.53 3.39 -25.85
CA HIS A 282 6.16 3.75 -25.43
C HIS A 282 5.83 5.21 -25.73
N PHE A 283 6.78 6.11 -25.50
CA PHE A 283 6.63 7.53 -25.82
C PHE A 283 6.45 7.74 -27.33
N ARG A 284 7.27 7.10 -28.17
CA ARG A 284 7.16 7.16 -29.63
C ARG A 284 5.81 6.64 -30.13
N ARG A 285 5.31 5.53 -29.57
CA ARG A 285 3.95 5.03 -29.86
C ARG A 285 2.87 6.06 -29.52
N TYR A 286 3.03 6.78 -28.40
CA TYR A 286 2.10 7.83 -28.01
C TYR A 286 2.12 9.02 -28.99
N ILE A 287 3.31 9.53 -29.32
CA ILE A 287 3.48 10.64 -30.28
C ILE A 287 2.83 10.30 -31.63
N ASN A 288 3.08 9.10 -32.16
CA ASN A 288 2.50 8.65 -33.43
C ASN A 288 0.96 8.56 -33.39
N ARG A 289 0.35 8.34 -32.21
CA ARG A 289 -1.11 8.32 -32.04
C ARG A 289 -1.73 9.71 -32.01
N ILE A 290 -1.01 10.71 -31.52
CA ILE A 290 -1.49 12.11 -31.51
C ILE A 290 -1.53 12.69 -32.93
N LYS A 291 -0.84 12.07 -33.90
CA LYS A 291 -0.81 12.46 -35.32
C LYS A 291 -0.40 13.93 -35.54
N CYS A 292 0.47 14.46 -34.69
CA CYS A 292 0.98 15.81 -34.82
C CYS A 292 2.46 15.77 -35.21
N GLU A 293 2.75 16.25 -36.41
CA GLU A 293 4.05 16.14 -37.08
C GLU A 293 5.17 16.83 -36.32
N LYS A 294 4.90 18.00 -35.71
CA LYS A 294 5.84 18.74 -34.85
C LYS A 294 6.50 17.85 -33.80
N TRP A 295 5.71 17.04 -33.09
CA TRP A 295 6.22 16.22 -32.00
C TRP A 295 7.01 15.00 -32.46
N VAL A 296 6.68 14.48 -33.64
CA VAL A 296 7.46 13.41 -34.30
C VAL A 296 8.84 13.95 -34.66
N ILE A 297 8.88 15.11 -35.32
CA ILE A 297 10.13 15.79 -35.71
C ILE A 297 10.99 16.10 -34.49
N TYR A 298 10.40 16.63 -33.42
CA TYR A 298 11.12 16.92 -32.18
C TYR A 298 11.74 15.66 -31.57
N LEU A 299 11.01 14.54 -31.53
CA LEU A 299 11.53 13.29 -31.00
C LEU A 299 12.68 12.75 -31.86
N ASP A 300 12.58 12.84 -33.19
CA ASP A 300 13.61 12.37 -34.10
C ASP A 300 14.89 13.22 -34.01
N ILE A 301 14.77 14.55 -33.91
CA ILE A 301 15.91 15.46 -33.70
C ILE A 301 16.61 15.14 -32.37
N LEU A 302 15.83 14.96 -31.31
CA LEU A 302 16.33 14.67 -29.96
C LEU A 302 17.10 13.33 -29.89
N VAL A 303 16.60 12.29 -30.58
CA VAL A 303 17.31 11.01 -30.73
C VAL A 303 18.62 11.20 -31.50
N LYS A 304 18.61 11.98 -32.59
CA LYS A 304 19.81 12.23 -33.41
C LYS A 304 20.88 13.01 -32.65
N ILE A 305 20.51 14.03 -31.89
CA ILE A 305 21.43 14.75 -31.00
C ILE A 305 22.06 13.78 -29.99
N SER A 306 21.28 12.87 -29.44
CA SER A 306 21.78 11.91 -28.45
C SER A 306 22.73 10.87 -29.04
N ILE A 307 22.48 10.43 -30.27
CA ILE A 307 23.41 9.58 -31.03
C ILE A 307 24.72 10.33 -31.31
N PHE A 308 24.64 11.60 -31.71
CA PHE A 308 25.81 12.44 -31.95
C PHE A 308 26.65 12.61 -30.68
N LYS A 309 26.04 12.88 -29.52
CA LYS A 309 26.75 12.97 -28.24
C LYS A 309 27.47 11.69 -27.83
N LEU A 310 26.88 10.52 -28.14
CA LEU A 310 27.52 9.22 -27.87
C LEU A 310 28.68 8.93 -28.83
N LYS A 311 28.54 9.34 -30.10
CA LYS A 311 29.55 9.12 -31.14
C LYS A 311 29.61 10.33 -32.08
N PRO A 312 30.43 11.35 -31.75
CA PRO A 312 30.50 12.56 -32.54
C PRO A 312 31.07 12.25 -33.91
N THR A 313 30.28 12.48 -34.96
CA THR A 313 30.74 12.35 -36.34
C THR A 313 30.22 13.51 -37.17
N ILE A 314 31.04 14.00 -38.11
CA ILE A 314 30.68 15.08 -39.03
C ILE A 314 29.41 14.71 -39.83
N GLN A 315 29.22 13.42 -40.13
CA GLN A 315 28.06 12.95 -40.86
C GLN A 315 26.77 13.08 -40.04
N GLU A 316 26.77 12.70 -38.75
CA GLU A 316 25.60 12.90 -37.88
C GLU A 316 25.33 14.38 -37.61
N ALA A 317 26.37 15.21 -37.42
CA ALA A 317 26.22 16.65 -37.31
C ALA A 317 25.51 17.23 -38.54
N LYS A 318 25.95 16.88 -39.76
CA LYS A 318 25.29 17.30 -41.02
C LYS A 318 23.84 16.84 -41.12
N ILE A 319 23.51 15.66 -40.61
CA ILE A 319 22.13 15.16 -40.59
C ILE A 319 21.28 16.02 -39.66
N ILE A 320 21.75 16.29 -38.44
CA ILE A 320 21.06 17.15 -37.48
C ILE A 320 20.87 18.55 -38.05
N SER A 321 21.92 19.18 -38.59
CA SER A 321 21.86 20.50 -39.21
C SER A 321 20.82 20.58 -40.34
N ARG A 322 20.77 19.57 -41.23
CA ARG A 322 19.75 19.51 -42.29
C ARG A 322 18.34 19.40 -41.72
N MET A 323 18.15 18.59 -40.67
CA MET A 323 16.85 18.47 -40.01
C MET A 323 16.42 19.80 -39.37
N LEU A 324 17.34 20.53 -38.75
CA LEU A 324 17.07 21.84 -38.14
C LEU A 324 16.71 22.88 -39.20
N ILE A 325 17.49 23.00 -40.28
CA ILE A 325 17.23 23.94 -41.38
C ILE A 325 15.86 23.64 -42.03
N THR A 326 15.59 22.36 -42.31
CA THR A 326 14.31 21.95 -42.94
C THR A 326 13.12 22.29 -42.05
N ASN A 327 13.29 22.27 -40.73
CA ASN A 327 12.23 22.44 -39.75
C ASN A 327 12.34 23.74 -38.94
N GLN A 328 13.06 24.75 -39.46
CA GLN A 328 13.35 26.00 -38.75
C GLN A 328 12.09 26.74 -38.26
N MET A 329 10.96 26.56 -38.95
CA MET A 329 9.67 27.18 -38.63
C MET A 329 9.04 26.64 -37.34
N LEU A 330 9.56 25.53 -36.78
CA LEU A 330 9.09 24.95 -35.53
C LEU A 330 9.73 25.58 -34.29
N PHE A 331 10.86 26.25 -34.45
CA PHE A 331 11.63 26.88 -33.37
C PHE A 331 11.27 28.35 -33.21
N SER A 332 11.62 28.96 -32.07
CA SER A 332 11.39 30.39 -31.84
C SER A 332 12.28 31.23 -32.76
N GLU A 333 11.85 32.45 -33.12
CA GLU A 333 12.63 33.31 -34.02
C GLU A 333 14.08 33.55 -33.56
N ASN A 334 14.30 33.64 -32.25
CA ASN A 334 15.64 33.79 -31.68
C ASN A 334 16.46 32.51 -31.85
N LEU A 335 15.93 31.36 -31.45
CA LEU A 335 16.63 30.07 -31.58
C LEU A 335 16.87 29.72 -33.06
N SER A 336 15.96 30.06 -33.96
CA SER A 336 16.16 29.87 -35.40
C SER A 336 17.28 30.74 -35.96
N LYS A 337 17.46 31.97 -35.46
CA LYS A 337 18.62 32.81 -35.83
C LYS A 337 19.91 32.22 -35.28
N ASP A 338 19.94 31.81 -34.02
CA ASP A 338 21.12 31.21 -33.39
C ASP A 338 21.53 29.90 -34.10
N ILE A 339 20.55 29.07 -34.51
CA ILE A 339 20.76 27.89 -35.34
C ILE A 339 21.35 28.26 -36.70
N MET A 340 20.83 29.29 -37.38
CA MET A 340 21.30 29.67 -38.70
C MET A 340 22.70 30.29 -38.66
N ASP A 341 22.96 31.14 -37.68
CA ASP A 341 24.26 31.79 -37.49
C ASP A 341 25.32 30.76 -37.12
N GLY A 342 25.03 29.87 -36.17
CA GLY A 342 25.94 28.81 -35.74
C GLY A 342 26.14 27.66 -36.73
N LEU A 343 25.25 27.51 -37.72
CA LEU A 343 25.43 26.56 -38.84
C LEU A 343 26.08 27.21 -40.07
N SER A 344 26.20 28.54 -40.12
CA SER A 344 26.65 29.26 -41.31
C SER A 344 28.16 29.35 -41.48
N ASP A 345 28.97 29.11 -40.42
CA ASP A 345 30.36 29.56 -40.46
C ASP A 345 31.48 28.60 -39.99
N THR A 346 31.25 27.31 -39.72
CA THR A 346 32.37 26.42 -39.31
C THR A 346 32.32 24.99 -39.84
N THR A 347 33.50 24.49 -40.21
CA THR A 347 33.80 23.05 -40.40
C THR A 347 33.64 22.22 -39.11
N GLU A 348 33.39 22.88 -37.98
CA GLU A 348 33.16 22.31 -36.66
C GLU A 348 31.85 22.91 -36.11
N VAL A 349 30.76 22.14 -36.15
CA VAL A 349 29.49 22.57 -35.53
C VAL A 349 29.71 22.65 -34.02
N GLU A 350 29.43 23.80 -33.42
CA GLU A 350 29.58 23.97 -31.97
C GLU A 350 28.59 23.06 -31.23
N GLU A 351 29.11 22.17 -30.39
CA GLU A 351 28.31 21.20 -29.60
C GLU A 351 27.29 21.90 -28.68
N SER A 352 27.58 23.14 -28.28
CA SER A 352 26.71 24.04 -27.50
C SER A 352 25.35 24.25 -28.14
N ILE A 353 25.27 24.39 -29.47
CA ILE A 353 24.02 24.61 -30.19
C ILE A 353 23.10 23.39 -30.05
N PHE A 354 23.66 22.19 -30.06
CA PHE A 354 22.88 20.97 -29.88
C PHE A 354 22.37 20.80 -28.45
N ASP A 355 23.12 21.30 -27.45
CA ASP A 355 22.67 21.34 -26.06
C ASP A 355 21.46 22.25 -25.89
N GLU A 356 21.51 23.46 -26.46
CA GLU A 356 20.41 24.42 -26.39
C GLU A 356 19.14 23.90 -27.06
N ILE A 357 19.28 23.27 -28.22
CA ILE A 357 18.16 22.64 -28.93
C ILE A 357 17.59 21.48 -28.13
N GLN A 358 18.43 20.65 -27.52
CA GLN A 358 17.96 19.55 -26.68
C GLN A 358 17.18 20.08 -25.48
N ILE A 359 17.68 21.10 -24.78
CA ILE A 359 17.01 21.75 -23.65
C ILE A 359 15.66 22.30 -24.10
N PHE A 360 15.61 23.01 -25.22
CA PHE A 360 14.37 23.56 -25.77
C PHE A 360 13.34 22.46 -26.05
N ILE A 361 13.72 21.38 -26.74
CA ILE A 361 12.79 20.30 -27.09
C ILE A 361 12.27 19.59 -25.82
N ILE A 362 13.15 19.35 -24.84
CA ILE A 362 12.79 18.76 -23.54
C ILE A 362 11.75 19.63 -22.82
N ASP A 363 11.99 20.95 -22.74
CA ASP A 363 11.05 21.89 -22.12
C ASP A 363 9.68 21.90 -22.82
N GLN A 364 9.67 21.83 -24.15
CA GLN A 364 8.43 21.70 -24.93
C GLN A 364 7.71 20.38 -24.64
N PHE A 365 8.44 19.27 -24.47
CA PHE A 365 7.84 18.01 -24.07
C PHE A 365 7.27 18.10 -22.65
N ASP A 366 8.03 18.56 -21.67
CA ASP A 366 7.61 18.68 -20.28
C ASP A 366 6.38 19.57 -20.11
N THR A 367 6.29 20.65 -20.89
CA THR A 367 5.18 21.59 -20.82
C THR A 367 3.91 21.04 -21.49
N TYR A 368 4.02 20.48 -22.70
CA TYR A 368 2.84 20.27 -23.55
C TYR A 368 2.44 18.81 -23.77
N ILE A 369 3.41 17.90 -23.76
CA ILE A 369 3.21 16.52 -24.20
C ILE A 369 3.31 15.54 -23.05
N TYR A 370 4.33 15.68 -22.22
CA TYR A 370 4.64 14.77 -21.15
C TYR A 370 3.51 14.64 -20.12
N PRO A 371 2.82 15.72 -19.71
CA PRO A 371 1.64 15.62 -18.84
C PRO A 371 0.51 14.81 -19.50
N LYS A 372 0.33 14.95 -20.81
CA LYS A 372 -0.70 14.21 -21.57
C LYS A 372 -0.29 12.75 -21.80
N PHE A 373 1.00 12.48 -21.97
CA PHE A 373 1.56 11.13 -22.05
C PHE A 373 1.35 10.38 -20.74
N LYS A 374 1.61 10.99 -19.58
CA LYS A 374 1.36 10.39 -18.25
C LYS A 374 -0.08 9.90 -18.08
N ASN A 375 -1.04 10.57 -18.72
CA ASN A 375 -2.45 10.21 -18.68
C ASN A 375 -2.89 9.26 -19.82
N SER A 376 -1.96 8.76 -20.63
CA SER A 376 -2.25 7.94 -21.80
C SER A 376 -2.18 6.44 -21.52
N SER A 377 -2.88 5.66 -22.34
CA SER A 377 -2.79 4.19 -22.31
C SER A 377 -1.38 3.66 -22.63
N CYS A 378 -0.57 4.44 -23.35
CA CYS A 378 0.82 4.08 -23.62
C CYS A 378 1.68 4.12 -22.36
N TYR A 379 1.46 5.11 -21.49
CA TYR A 379 2.16 5.20 -20.20
C TYR A 379 1.71 4.13 -19.23
N SER A 380 0.41 3.80 -19.21
CA SER A 380 -0.10 2.67 -18.42
C SER A 380 0.49 1.33 -18.88
N SER A 381 0.76 1.15 -20.18
CA SER A 381 1.44 -0.05 -20.70
C SER A 381 2.89 -0.13 -20.23
N LEU A 382 3.62 0.99 -20.29
CA LEU A 382 4.99 1.09 -19.79
C LEU A 382 5.09 0.75 -18.29
N ALA A 383 4.15 1.27 -17.49
CA ALA A 383 4.07 0.97 -16.06
C ALA A 383 3.92 -0.53 -15.80
N ARG A 384 3.06 -1.20 -16.57
CA ARG A 384 2.84 -2.65 -16.45
C ARG A 384 4.06 -3.48 -16.84
N GLU A 385 4.77 -3.11 -17.91
CA GLU A 385 6.00 -3.78 -18.32
C GLU A 385 7.11 -3.65 -17.26
N ALA A 386 7.23 -2.46 -16.65
CA ALA A 386 8.16 -2.24 -15.54
C ALA A 386 7.80 -3.09 -14.30
N ASP A 387 6.51 -3.28 -14.04
CA ASP A 387 6.01 -4.11 -12.94
C ASP A 387 6.24 -5.60 -13.19
N GLU A 388 6.06 -6.10 -14.42
CA GLU A 388 6.31 -7.50 -14.79
C GLU A 388 7.79 -7.88 -14.64
N LEU A 389 8.70 -6.97 -15.00
CA LEU A 389 10.14 -7.15 -14.80
C LEU A 389 10.55 -7.17 -13.32
N LEU A 390 9.77 -6.52 -12.45
CA LEU A 390 9.95 -6.55 -11.00
C LEU A 390 9.38 -7.81 -10.34
N GLU A 391 8.53 -8.59 -11.02
CA GLU A 391 8.04 -9.88 -10.53
C GLU A 391 9.02 -11.03 -10.84
N ILE A 392 9.87 -10.88 -11.87
CA ILE A 392 10.89 -11.86 -12.29
C ILE A 392 12.20 -11.73 -11.47
N LEU A 393 12.44 -10.56 -10.88
CA LEU A 393 13.59 -10.24 -10.01
C LEU A 393 13.22 -10.34 -8.53
#